data_AF-A0A2S9IFL2-F1
#
_entry.id   AF-A0A2S9IFL2-F1
#
_cell.length_a   1.000
_cell.length_b   1.000
_cell.length_c   1.000
_cell.angle_alpha   90.00
_cell.angle_beta   90.00
_cell.angle_gamma   90.00
#
_symmetry.space_group_name_H-M   'P 1'
#
loop_
_entity.id
_entity.type
_entity.pdbx_description
1 polymer ?
#
loop_
_entity_poly.entity_id
_entity_poly.type
_entity_poly.pdbx_seq_one_letter_code
_entity_poly.pdbx_strand_id
1 'polypeptide(L)'
;MVKAANVALAAAGATVLGRAGGMAQLSTVGNGVMTTASELAGWLSSAIWRGAASLAGIAGASASGPIIGAFVVGFWPKKVGEGSDNFPGRDVAVLAVQASLMAAGKASIQPEMTSVNLPVRGFISTGKNGQQEVTLVKTGTGGISASVPVYRPVRDVKTGLDKIVVPKMAGVPSRAILINPIPTGPIVPPHTGNDSPVPRTPVHTGTEIQQADSIVAIPLPANNIPSLQDFIFWQPDAAGSGVEPVYVMLGAYGESNAVGKYSGREYNANKIALPIEYMNWRGAIINRAGVDLVKLHTSRFGNTPENKVMVERLEKISKGELQATDTDKRFYTHEIRELERYRALGIPDGVSPDDNGETWNNLHTATLEDYQLSSDISQLYTPEALKSGIE
;
A
#
# COMPACT_ATOMS: atom_id res chain seq x y z
N MET A 1 -16.22 -20.22 -8.99
CA MET A 1 -16.14 -18.76 -8.83
C MET A 1 -15.41 -18.37 -7.55
N VAL A 2 -15.98 -18.59 -6.35
CA VAL A 2 -15.40 -18.16 -5.05
C VAL A 2 -13.93 -18.56 -4.84
N LYS A 3 -13.56 -19.83 -5.12
CA LYS A 3 -12.16 -20.27 -5.00
C LYS A 3 -11.20 -19.45 -5.88
N ALA A 4 -11.61 -19.16 -7.13
CA ALA A 4 -10.81 -18.35 -8.05
C ALA A 4 -10.74 -16.88 -7.60
N ALA A 5 -11.84 -16.36 -7.02
CA ALA A 5 -11.88 -15.03 -6.45
C ALA A 5 -10.91 -14.89 -5.26
N ASN A 6 -10.93 -15.84 -4.32
CA ASN A 6 -10.02 -15.82 -3.17
C ASN A 6 -8.56 -15.94 -3.61
N VAL A 7 -8.27 -16.77 -4.62
CA VAL A 7 -6.91 -16.85 -5.21
C VAL A 7 -6.50 -15.52 -5.84
N ALA A 8 -7.40 -14.81 -6.52
CA ALA A 8 -7.11 -13.52 -7.12
C ALA A 8 -6.94 -12.39 -6.07
N LEU A 9 -7.77 -12.39 -5.01
CA LEU A 9 -7.69 -11.42 -3.91
C LEU A 9 -6.45 -11.63 -3.02
N ALA A 10 -6.01 -12.88 -2.87
CA ALA A 10 -4.78 -13.24 -2.17
C ALA A 10 -3.57 -13.31 -3.12
N ALA A 11 -3.75 -12.95 -4.40
CA ALA A 11 -2.65 -13.00 -5.35
C ALA A 11 -1.58 -11.99 -4.94
N ALA A 12 -0.34 -12.41 -5.12
CA ALA A 12 0.79 -11.54 -4.88
C ALA A 12 0.74 -10.29 -5.77
N GLY A 13 1.09 -9.14 -5.19
CA GLY A 13 1.00 -7.82 -5.82
C GLY A 13 -0.42 -7.28 -5.94
N ALA A 14 -1.46 -8.04 -5.53
CA ALA A 14 -2.84 -7.59 -5.64
C ALA A 14 -3.07 -6.38 -4.72
N THR A 15 -3.61 -5.32 -5.33
CA THR A 15 -4.18 -4.18 -4.62
C THR A 15 -5.69 -4.36 -4.62
N VAL A 16 -6.29 -4.35 -3.43
CA VAL A 16 -7.67 -4.80 -3.25
C VAL A 16 -8.49 -3.73 -2.53
N LEU A 17 -9.75 -3.59 -2.91
CA LEU A 17 -10.78 -2.87 -2.16
C LEU A 17 -11.98 -3.79 -1.93
N GLY A 18 -12.77 -3.49 -0.91
CA GLY A 18 -14.04 -4.15 -0.65
C GLY A 18 -15.21 -3.21 -0.94
N ARG A 19 -16.44 -3.73 -0.87
CA ARG A 19 -17.62 -2.85 -0.87
C ARG A 19 -17.90 -2.40 0.56
N ALA A 20 -17.39 -1.23 0.93
CA ALA A 20 -17.49 -0.69 2.28
C ALA A 20 -18.34 0.59 2.29
N GLY A 21 -19.67 0.39 2.26
CA GLY A 21 -20.65 1.47 2.20
C GLY A 21 -20.45 2.51 3.30
N GLY A 22 -20.19 3.77 2.94
CA GLY A 22 -20.00 4.88 3.88
C GLY A 22 -18.74 4.81 4.77
N MET A 23 -17.83 3.85 4.53
CA MET A 23 -16.61 3.65 5.32
C MET A 23 -15.36 4.03 4.54
N ALA A 24 -14.25 4.21 5.24
CA ALA A 24 -12.94 4.34 4.62
C ALA A 24 -12.25 2.98 4.55
N GLN A 25 -11.43 2.79 3.51
CA GLN A 25 -10.62 1.59 3.34
C GLN A 25 -9.17 1.95 3.06
N LEU A 26 -8.27 1.20 3.66
CA LEU A 26 -6.84 1.25 3.39
C LEU A 26 -6.40 -0.12 2.90
N SER A 27 -5.62 -0.17 1.82
CA SER A 27 -5.00 -1.41 1.36
C SER A 27 -3.50 -1.22 1.24
N THR A 28 -2.76 -2.24 1.62
CA THR A 28 -1.32 -2.37 1.40
C THR A 28 -1.08 -3.44 0.34
N VAL A 29 0.05 -3.41 -0.37
CA VAL A 29 0.34 -4.42 -1.40
C VAL A 29 0.52 -5.78 -0.75
N GLY A 30 -0.36 -6.73 -1.06
CA GLY A 30 -0.24 -8.12 -0.60
C GLY A 30 -0.65 -8.40 0.85
N ASN A 31 -0.98 -7.40 1.68
CA ASN A 31 -1.39 -7.62 3.09
C ASN A 31 -2.87 -7.28 3.37
N GLY A 32 -3.68 -7.19 2.32
CA GLY A 32 -5.13 -7.08 2.45
C GLY A 32 -5.66 -5.66 2.62
N VAL A 33 -6.85 -5.56 3.19
CA VAL A 33 -7.64 -4.33 3.31
C VAL A 33 -8.06 -4.13 4.76
N MET A 34 -7.75 -2.96 5.30
CA MET A 34 -8.32 -2.44 6.53
C MET A 34 -9.57 -1.66 6.17
N THR A 35 -10.72 -2.05 6.72
CA THR A 35 -11.96 -1.26 6.64
C THR A 35 -12.19 -0.62 7.99
N THR A 36 -12.31 0.70 8.05
CA THR A 36 -12.41 1.43 9.31
C THR A 36 -13.67 1.05 10.08
N ALA A 37 -13.54 0.75 11.38
CA ALA A 37 -14.69 0.65 12.29
C ALA A 37 -15.38 2.03 12.45
N SER A 38 -16.64 2.05 12.89
CA SER A 38 -17.49 3.26 12.88
C SER A 38 -16.87 4.49 13.56
N GLU A 39 -16.17 4.29 14.68
CA GLU A 39 -15.49 5.39 15.37
C GLU A 39 -14.29 5.90 14.56
N LEU A 40 -13.36 5.02 14.18
CA LEU A 40 -12.20 5.35 13.36
C LEU A 40 -12.59 5.98 12.00
N ALA A 41 -13.67 5.49 11.41
CA ALA A 41 -14.26 6.01 10.18
C ALA A 41 -14.70 7.47 10.35
N GLY A 42 -15.31 7.80 11.50
CA GLY A 42 -15.74 9.15 11.84
C GLY A 42 -14.56 10.11 12.00
N TRP A 43 -13.51 9.70 12.73
CA TRP A 43 -12.31 10.52 12.92
C TRP A 43 -11.60 10.82 11.60
N LEU A 44 -11.35 9.78 10.80
CA LEU A 44 -10.72 9.89 9.49
C LEU A 44 -11.52 10.79 8.54
N SER A 45 -12.83 10.55 8.43
CA SER A 45 -13.71 11.34 7.58
C SER A 45 -13.76 12.80 8.01
N SER A 46 -13.79 13.05 9.33
CA SER A 46 -13.79 14.42 9.87
C SER A 46 -12.48 15.15 9.59
N ALA A 47 -11.33 14.50 9.75
CA ALA A 47 -10.03 15.09 9.42
C ALA A 47 -9.92 15.47 7.94
N ILE A 48 -10.29 14.55 7.04
CA ILE A 48 -10.29 14.80 5.59
C ILE A 48 -11.25 15.94 5.24
N TRP A 49 -12.47 15.94 5.77
CA TRP A 49 -13.44 17.00 5.51
C TRP A 49 -12.95 18.36 6.01
N ARG A 50 -12.37 18.45 7.22
CA ARG A 50 -11.84 19.72 7.75
C ARG A 50 -10.70 20.26 6.89
N GLY A 51 -9.78 19.41 6.45
CA GLY A 51 -8.72 19.80 5.52
C GLY A 51 -9.27 20.25 4.17
N ALA A 52 -10.20 19.48 3.61
CA ALA A 52 -10.85 19.80 2.33
C ALA A 52 -11.62 21.13 2.39
N ALA A 53 -12.40 21.35 3.44
CA ALA A 53 -13.17 22.57 3.66
C ALA A 53 -12.26 23.79 3.88
N SER A 54 -11.18 23.63 4.66
CA SER A 54 -10.19 24.68 4.91
C SER A 54 -9.55 25.15 3.60
N LEU A 55 -9.03 24.21 2.79
CA LEU A 55 -8.44 24.52 1.49
C LEU A 55 -9.48 25.08 0.51
N ALA A 56 -10.65 24.45 0.40
CA ALA A 56 -11.71 24.88 -0.52
C ALA A 56 -12.25 26.29 -0.22
N GLY A 57 -12.12 26.76 1.02
CA GLY A 57 -12.50 28.10 1.45
C GLY A 57 -11.50 29.21 1.06
N ILE A 58 -10.29 28.86 0.61
CA ILE A 58 -9.27 29.83 0.23
C ILE A 58 -9.69 30.53 -1.08
N ALA A 59 -9.91 31.84 -1.01
CA ALA A 59 -10.29 32.66 -2.15
C ALA A 59 -9.11 32.88 -3.12
N GLY A 60 -9.41 32.97 -4.42
CA GLY A 60 -8.56 33.70 -5.38
C GLY A 60 -7.13 33.20 -5.52
N ALA A 61 -6.90 31.89 -5.62
CA ALA A 61 -5.57 31.38 -5.88
C ALA A 61 -5.34 31.19 -7.38
N SER A 62 -4.27 31.79 -7.91
CA SER A 62 -3.94 31.77 -9.33
C SER A 62 -3.26 30.45 -9.73
N ALA A 63 -3.40 30.07 -11.01
CA ALA A 63 -2.68 28.91 -11.56
C ALA A 63 -1.15 29.03 -11.42
N SER A 64 -0.64 30.26 -11.31
CA SER A 64 0.77 30.60 -11.08
C SER A 64 1.13 30.85 -9.61
N GLY A 65 0.17 30.71 -8.69
CA GLY A 65 0.36 30.92 -7.26
C GLY A 65 1.06 29.73 -6.58
N PRO A 66 1.45 29.88 -5.30
CA PRO A 66 2.02 28.78 -4.54
C PRO A 66 1.01 27.63 -4.44
N ILE A 67 1.52 26.39 -4.40
CA ILE A 67 0.67 25.26 -4.13
C ILE A 67 0.36 25.28 -2.63
N ILE A 68 -0.92 25.13 -2.27
CA ILE A 68 -1.36 25.16 -0.88
C ILE A 68 -1.87 23.77 -0.53
N GLY A 69 -1.39 23.22 0.58
CA GLY A 69 -1.85 21.94 1.08
C GLY A 69 -2.05 21.92 2.59
N ALA A 70 -2.67 20.85 3.06
CA ALA A 70 -2.94 20.59 4.46
C ALA A 70 -2.72 19.09 4.75
N PHE A 71 -1.86 18.81 5.72
CA PHE A 71 -1.73 17.49 6.30
C PHE A 71 -2.98 17.16 7.12
N VAL A 72 -3.56 15.98 6.91
CA VAL A 72 -4.82 15.59 7.57
C VAL A 72 -4.70 14.34 8.44
N VAL A 73 -3.95 13.34 8.00
CA VAL A 73 -3.94 12.00 8.60
C VAL A 73 -2.57 11.36 8.44
N GLY A 74 -2.00 10.83 9.52
CA GLY A 74 -0.82 9.98 9.48
C GLY A 74 -1.17 8.51 9.70
N PHE A 75 -0.33 7.63 9.16
CA PHE A 75 -0.41 6.19 9.26
C PHE A 75 0.84 5.68 9.97
N TRP A 76 0.64 5.05 11.13
CA TRP A 76 1.70 4.39 11.85
C TRP A 76 1.48 2.89 11.75
N PRO A 77 2.33 2.15 11.00
CA PRO A 77 2.40 0.72 11.16
C PRO A 77 2.62 0.41 12.65
N LYS A 78 1.93 -0.61 13.17
CA LYS A 78 2.01 -0.99 14.57
C LYS A 78 3.48 -1.10 14.98
N LYS A 79 3.86 -0.33 15.99
CA LYS A 79 5.21 -0.39 16.56
C LYS A 79 5.32 -1.66 17.36
N VAL A 80 6.27 -2.48 16.97
CA VAL A 80 6.54 -3.77 17.58
C VAL A 80 8.04 -3.88 17.95
N GLY A 81 8.76 -2.76 17.83
CA GLY A 81 10.17 -2.54 18.17
C GLY A 81 10.62 -1.16 17.66
N GLU A 82 11.76 -0.66 18.14
CA GLU A 82 12.33 0.62 17.68
C GLU A 82 12.64 0.58 16.17
N GLY A 83 11.99 1.43 15.37
CA GLY A 83 12.17 1.49 13.90
C GLY A 83 11.33 0.50 13.08
N SER A 84 10.47 -0.31 13.70
CA SER A 84 9.56 -1.25 13.00
C SER A 84 8.49 -0.58 12.12
N ASP A 85 8.31 0.73 12.28
CA ASP A 85 7.42 1.59 11.49
C ASP A 85 7.97 1.87 10.08
N ASN A 86 9.26 1.64 9.82
CA ASN A 86 9.93 1.94 8.56
C ASN A 86 10.10 0.72 7.63
N PHE A 87 9.23 -0.29 7.72
CA PHE A 87 9.31 -1.49 6.89
C PHE A 87 8.55 -1.31 5.56
N PRO A 88 9.25 -1.24 4.41
CA PRO A 88 8.61 -1.10 3.11
C PRO A 88 7.70 -2.30 2.81
N GLY A 89 6.48 -2.05 2.35
CA GLY A 89 5.44 -3.08 2.14
C GLY A 89 4.36 -3.15 3.23
N ARG A 90 4.55 -2.46 4.37
CA ARG A 90 3.44 -2.10 5.29
C ARG A 90 2.75 -0.79 4.91
N ASP A 91 3.30 -0.11 3.93
CA ASP A 91 2.80 1.12 3.35
C ASP A 91 1.40 0.97 2.76
N VAL A 92 0.57 1.96 3.03
CA VAL A 92 -0.74 2.17 2.43
C VAL A 92 -0.54 2.43 0.93
N ALA A 93 -0.88 1.43 0.14
CA ALA A 93 -0.87 1.47 -1.31
C ALA A 93 -2.12 2.17 -1.86
N VAL A 94 -3.24 2.07 -1.14
CA VAL A 94 -4.52 2.70 -1.50
C VAL A 94 -5.24 3.22 -0.26
N LEU A 95 -5.75 4.44 -0.34
CA LEU A 95 -6.76 4.96 0.57
C LEU A 95 -8.03 5.29 -0.22
N ALA A 96 -9.16 4.69 0.16
CA ALA A 96 -10.47 4.94 -0.41
C ALA A 96 -11.38 5.58 0.64
N VAL A 97 -12.04 6.68 0.29
CA VAL A 97 -12.97 7.43 1.14
C VAL A 97 -14.17 7.93 0.34
N GLN A 98 -15.24 8.34 1.01
CA GLN A 98 -16.38 8.94 0.31
C GLN A 98 -15.94 10.21 -0.45
N ALA A 99 -16.25 10.29 -1.75
CA ALA A 99 -15.82 11.42 -2.58
C ALA A 99 -16.46 12.76 -2.17
N SER A 100 -17.61 12.71 -1.47
CA SER A 100 -18.28 13.87 -0.88
C SER A 100 -17.39 14.65 0.10
N LEU A 101 -16.48 13.97 0.80
CA LEU A 101 -15.53 14.59 1.72
C LEU A 101 -14.58 15.53 0.96
N MET A 102 -14.11 15.08 -0.21
CA MET A 102 -13.21 15.84 -1.09
C MET A 102 -13.94 16.95 -1.85
N ALA A 103 -15.23 16.78 -2.11
CA ALA A 103 -16.07 17.84 -2.68
C ALA A 103 -16.28 19.01 -1.71
N ALA A 104 -16.17 18.80 -0.39
CA ALA A 104 -16.32 19.82 0.66
C ALA A 104 -17.60 20.68 0.52
N GLY A 105 -18.68 20.11 -0.04
CA GLY A 105 -19.92 20.84 -0.35
C GLY A 105 -19.80 21.89 -1.46
N LYS A 106 -18.69 21.91 -2.21
CA LYS A 106 -18.41 22.85 -3.31
C LYS A 106 -18.52 22.24 -4.71
N ALA A 107 -18.55 20.91 -4.81
CA ALA A 107 -18.69 20.19 -6.07
C ALA A 107 -19.86 19.21 -6.01
N SER A 108 -20.61 19.10 -7.11
CA SER A 108 -21.63 18.07 -7.28
C SER A 108 -21.00 16.85 -7.94
N ILE A 109 -21.32 15.67 -7.41
CA ILE A 109 -20.85 14.38 -7.95
C ILE A 109 -22.09 13.58 -8.31
N GLN A 110 -22.26 13.29 -9.60
CA GLN A 110 -23.44 12.61 -10.13
C GLN A 110 -23.02 11.37 -10.94
N PRO A 111 -23.86 10.32 -10.97
CA PRO A 111 -23.62 9.16 -11.82
C PRO A 111 -23.41 9.55 -13.28
N GLU A 112 -22.79 8.66 -14.05
CA GLU A 112 -22.48 8.83 -15.48
C GLU A 112 -21.39 9.87 -15.84
N MET A 113 -20.95 10.71 -14.89
CA MET A 113 -19.80 11.59 -15.11
C MET A 113 -18.53 10.78 -15.42
N THR A 114 -17.71 11.25 -16.35
CA THR A 114 -16.39 10.66 -16.70
C THR A 114 -15.23 11.35 -15.98
N SER A 115 -15.47 12.54 -15.43
CA SER A 115 -14.53 13.30 -14.61
C SER A 115 -15.29 14.25 -13.70
N VAL A 116 -14.74 14.53 -12.52
CA VAL A 116 -15.30 15.48 -11.55
C VAL A 116 -14.24 16.51 -11.20
N ASN A 117 -14.60 17.79 -11.26
CA ASN A 117 -13.73 18.85 -10.76
C ASN A 117 -13.92 18.99 -9.25
N LEU A 118 -12.93 18.55 -8.48
CA LEU A 118 -12.92 18.68 -7.02
C LEU A 118 -12.14 19.93 -6.58
N PRO A 119 -12.55 20.61 -5.50
CA PRO A 119 -11.84 21.79 -4.98
C PRO A 119 -10.49 21.43 -4.33
N VAL A 120 -10.31 20.15 -3.95
CA VAL A 120 -9.09 19.58 -3.40
C VAL A 120 -8.85 18.18 -4.00
N ARG A 121 -7.58 17.78 -4.04
CA ARG A 121 -7.14 16.40 -4.31
C ARG A 121 -6.14 15.99 -3.23
N GLY A 122 -5.94 14.69 -3.03
CA GLY A 122 -5.02 14.18 -2.02
C GLY A 122 -3.96 13.27 -2.60
N PHE A 123 -2.87 13.14 -1.88
CA PHE A 123 -1.83 12.14 -2.13
C PHE A 123 -1.31 11.57 -0.81
N ILE A 124 -0.74 10.38 -0.90
CA ILE A 124 -0.03 9.72 0.20
C ILE A 124 1.47 10.00 0.00
N SER A 125 2.12 10.50 1.04
CA SER A 125 3.56 10.79 1.06
C SER A 125 4.18 10.37 2.38
N THR A 126 5.51 10.32 2.43
CA THR A 126 6.26 10.14 3.67
C THR A 126 6.35 11.47 4.41
N GLY A 127 5.86 11.49 5.65
CA GLY A 127 5.95 12.63 6.56
C GLY A 127 7.34 12.78 7.18
N LYS A 128 7.55 13.89 7.91
CA LYS A 128 8.86 14.25 8.47
C LYS A 128 9.46 13.24 9.45
N ASN A 129 8.63 12.40 10.07
CA ASN A 129 9.08 11.40 11.04
C ASN A 129 9.10 9.99 10.44
N GLY A 130 9.07 9.87 9.10
CA GLY A 130 9.14 8.59 8.37
C GLY A 130 7.80 7.86 8.21
N GLN A 131 6.73 8.34 8.85
CA GLN A 131 5.40 7.75 8.73
C GLN A 131 4.72 8.15 7.41
N GLN A 132 3.88 7.28 6.84
CA GLN A 132 3.04 7.71 5.72
C GLN A 132 1.94 8.65 6.16
N GLU A 133 1.56 9.55 5.27
CA GLU A 133 0.77 10.72 5.62
C GLU A 133 -0.09 11.13 4.41
N VAL A 134 -1.32 11.54 4.67
CA VAL A 134 -2.23 12.10 3.66
C VAL A 134 -2.12 13.61 3.69
N THR A 135 -1.73 14.16 2.54
CA THR A 135 -1.74 15.59 2.30
C THR A 135 -2.79 15.92 1.25
N LEU A 136 -3.68 16.85 1.59
CA LEU A 136 -4.63 17.43 0.64
C LEU A 136 -4.03 18.69 0.03
N VAL A 137 -4.31 18.93 -1.25
CA VAL A 137 -3.87 20.11 -1.99
C VAL A 137 -5.03 20.82 -2.65
N LYS A 138 -4.98 22.15 -2.64
CA LYS A 138 -5.92 22.99 -3.37
C LYS A 138 -5.75 22.78 -4.88
N THR A 139 -6.87 22.58 -5.57
CA THR A 139 -6.89 22.50 -7.04
C THR A 139 -7.13 23.86 -7.68
N GLY A 140 -6.72 24.01 -8.95
CA GLY A 140 -6.78 25.26 -9.69
C GLY A 140 -5.63 26.23 -9.39
N THR A 141 -4.66 25.79 -8.59
CA THR A 141 -3.57 26.61 -8.03
C THR A 141 -2.24 25.92 -8.22
N GLY A 142 -1.18 26.66 -8.54
CA GLY A 142 0.18 26.12 -8.72
C GLY A 142 0.25 24.92 -9.68
N GLY A 143 -0.54 24.95 -10.76
CA GLY A 143 -0.60 23.89 -11.76
C GLY A 143 -1.39 22.63 -11.37
N ILE A 144 -1.98 22.54 -10.18
CA ILE A 144 -2.76 21.36 -9.76
C ILE A 144 -4.13 21.34 -10.45
N SER A 145 -4.35 20.36 -11.32
CA SER A 145 -5.64 20.17 -12.01
C SER A 145 -6.75 19.77 -11.04
N ALA A 146 -7.94 20.36 -11.20
CA ALA A 146 -9.14 20.00 -10.44
C ALA A 146 -9.80 18.71 -10.93
N SER A 147 -9.54 18.31 -12.18
CA SER A 147 -10.21 17.18 -12.82
C SER A 147 -9.70 15.85 -12.26
N VAL A 148 -10.61 15.10 -11.65
CA VAL A 148 -10.39 13.73 -11.19
C VAL A 148 -11.17 12.77 -12.11
N PRO A 149 -10.52 11.76 -12.71
CA PRO A 149 -11.20 10.82 -13.59
C PRO A 149 -12.19 9.93 -12.82
N VAL A 150 -13.29 9.57 -13.49
CA VAL A 150 -14.26 8.59 -12.98
C VAL A 150 -14.10 7.30 -13.76
N TYR A 151 -13.73 6.21 -13.08
CA TYR A 151 -13.60 4.90 -13.69
C TYR A 151 -14.81 4.02 -13.39
N ARG A 152 -15.18 3.20 -14.39
CA ARG A 152 -16.19 2.15 -14.25
C ARG A 152 -15.49 0.82 -14.02
N PRO A 153 -15.73 0.13 -12.89
CA PRO A 153 -15.21 -1.21 -12.68
C PRO A 153 -15.74 -2.19 -13.74
N VAL A 154 -14.89 -3.11 -14.18
CA VAL A 154 -15.26 -4.18 -15.12
C VAL A 154 -15.36 -5.50 -14.36
N ARG A 155 -16.52 -6.15 -14.45
CA ARG A 155 -16.76 -7.46 -13.83
C ARG A 155 -15.96 -8.56 -14.53
N ASP A 156 -15.15 -9.28 -13.79
CA ASP A 156 -14.56 -10.53 -14.23
C ASP A 156 -15.56 -11.67 -13.99
N VAL A 157 -16.05 -12.28 -15.08
CA VAL A 157 -17.03 -13.37 -15.04
C VAL A 157 -16.49 -14.66 -14.40
N LYS A 158 -15.17 -14.86 -14.35
CA LYS A 158 -14.56 -16.08 -13.79
C LYS A 158 -14.48 -16.03 -12.26
N THR A 159 -14.14 -14.85 -11.73
CA THR A 159 -13.94 -14.62 -10.31
C THR A 159 -15.15 -13.99 -9.63
N GLY A 160 -15.99 -13.26 -10.37
CA GLY A 160 -17.08 -12.45 -9.83
C GLY A 160 -16.60 -11.16 -9.18
N LEU A 161 -15.30 -10.84 -9.27
CA LEU A 161 -14.70 -9.60 -8.79
C LEU A 161 -14.84 -8.50 -9.84
N ASP A 162 -14.79 -7.25 -9.39
CA ASP A 162 -14.70 -6.09 -10.27
C ASP A 162 -13.24 -5.64 -10.38
N LYS A 163 -12.84 -5.08 -11.53
CA LYS A 163 -11.47 -4.62 -11.78
C LYS A 163 -11.48 -3.20 -12.33
N ILE A 164 -10.66 -2.32 -11.75
CA ILE A 164 -10.31 -1.02 -12.31
C ILE A 164 -8.86 -1.08 -12.78
N VAL A 165 -8.58 -0.51 -13.96
CA VAL A 165 -7.22 -0.31 -14.46
C VAL A 165 -6.97 1.18 -14.53
N VAL A 166 -6.14 1.67 -13.60
CA VAL A 166 -5.66 3.05 -13.62
C VAL A 166 -4.59 3.15 -14.71
N PRO A 167 -4.68 4.09 -15.66
CA PRO A 167 -3.74 4.20 -16.76
C PRO A 167 -2.36 4.68 -16.29
N LYS A 168 -1.34 4.36 -17.09
CA LYS A 168 0.02 4.86 -16.90
C LYS A 168 0.07 6.40 -17.02
N MET A 169 0.85 7.04 -16.16
CA MET A 169 1.22 8.46 -16.22
C MET A 169 2.75 8.63 -16.34
N ALA A 170 3.21 9.86 -16.58
CA ALA A 170 4.64 10.14 -16.59
C ALA A 170 5.26 9.81 -15.22
N GLY A 171 6.27 8.94 -15.23
CA GLY A 171 6.92 8.45 -14.01
C GLY A 171 6.05 7.53 -13.13
N VAL A 172 4.84 7.13 -13.57
CA VAL A 172 3.99 6.22 -12.76
C VAL A 172 3.26 5.18 -13.61
N PRO A 173 3.36 3.88 -13.27
CA PRO A 173 2.79 2.80 -14.09
C PRO A 173 1.26 2.73 -14.07
N SER A 174 0.72 1.93 -14.99
CA SER A 174 -0.69 1.53 -14.94
C SER A 174 -0.89 0.51 -13.82
N ARG A 175 -1.92 0.69 -12.99
CA ARG A 175 -2.20 -0.17 -11.83
C ARG A 175 -3.56 -0.84 -11.91
N ALA A 176 -3.62 -2.10 -11.53
CA ALA A 176 -4.87 -2.85 -11.40
C ALA A 176 -5.36 -2.88 -9.95
N ILE A 177 -6.61 -2.48 -9.74
CA ILE A 177 -7.30 -2.57 -8.45
C ILE A 177 -8.42 -3.59 -8.57
N LEU A 178 -8.38 -4.62 -7.74
CA LEU A 178 -9.46 -5.60 -7.60
C LEU A 178 -10.45 -5.13 -6.55
N ILE A 179 -11.74 -5.17 -6.86
CA ILE A 179 -12.82 -4.79 -5.98
C ILE A 179 -13.66 -6.03 -5.70
N ASN A 180 -13.77 -6.40 -4.43
CA ASN A 180 -14.72 -7.41 -4.00
C ASN A 180 -16.12 -6.77 -3.87
N PRO A 181 -17.09 -7.10 -4.74
CA PRO A 181 -18.41 -6.45 -4.73
C PRO A 181 -19.29 -6.89 -3.57
N ILE A 182 -18.85 -7.89 -2.79
CA ILE A 182 -19.54 -8.33 -1.58
C ILE A 182 -19.33 -7.30 -0.47
N PRO A 183 -20.38 -6.90 0.27
CA PRO A 183 -20.24 -6.00 1.41
C PRO A 183 -19.15 -6.49 2.37
N THR A 184 -18.21 -5.61 2.68
CA THR A 184 -17.18 -5.84 3.68
C THR A 184 -17.40 -4.90 4.85
N GLY A 185 -17.64 -5.47 6.03
CA GLY A 185 -17.62 -4.74 7.30
C GLY A 185 -16.22 -4.67 7.92
N PRO A 186 -16.05 -3.97 9.05
CA PRO A 186 -14.80 -3.94 9.81
C PRO A 186 -14.43 -5.29 10.42
N ILE A 187 -15.35 -6.26 10.45
CA ILE A 187 -15.14 -7.62 10.98
C ILE A 187 -15.49 -8.63 9.88
N VAL A 188 -14.65 -9.65 9.70
CA VAL A 188 -14.95 -10.79 8.82
C VAL A 188 -16.15 -11.56 9.39
N PRO A 189 -17.25 -11.76 8.65
CA PRO A 189 -18.40 -12.51 9.17
C PRO A 189 -17.98 -13.93 9.62
N PRO A 190 -18.36 -14.36 10.84
CA PRO A 190 -18.07 -15.71 11.32
C PRO A 190 -18.72 -16.75 10.39
N HIS A 191 -18.02 -17.84 10.13
CA HIS A 191 -18.56 -18.98 9.39
C HIS A 191 -19.55 -19.75 10.28
N THR A 192 -20.78 -19.26 10.35
CA THR A 192 -21.90 -20.14 10.73
C THR A 192 -22.25 -20.92 9.47
N GLY A 193 -22.40 -22.24 9.50
CA GLY A 193 -22.62 -23.09 8.32
C GLY A 193 -23.91 -22.82 7.51
N ASN A 194 -24.54 -21.67 7.71
CA ASN A 194 -25.81 -21.23 7.13
C ASN A 194 -25.65 -20.21 5.99
N ASP A 195 -24.41 -19.77 5.69
CA ASP A 195 -24.16 -18.76 4.64
C ASP A 195 -23.67 -19.40 3.32
N SER A 196 -24.13 -18.84 2.20
CA SER A 196 -23.62 -19.22 0.88
C SER A 196 -22.15 -18.79 0.71
N PRO A 197 -21.30 -19.56 0.00
CA PRO A 197 -19.91 -19.19 -0.21
C PRO A 197 -19.77 -17.85 -0.95
N VAL A 198 -18.98 -16.92 -0.39
CA VAL A 198 -18.67 -15.60 -0.98
C VAL A 198 -17.15 -15.33 -0.98
N PRO A 199 -16.62 -14.54 -1.95
CA PRO A 199 -15.23 -14.09 -1.92
C PRO A 199 -14.88 -13.31 -0.65
N ARG A 200 -13.68 -13.54 -0.10
CA ARG A 200 -13.19 -12.87 1.12
C ARG A 200 -12.00 -11.98 0.80
N THR A 201 -12.15 -10.70 1.11
CA THR A 201 -11.05 -9.75 1.09
C THR A 201 -10.12 -10.05 2.27
N PRO A 202 -8.80 -10.25 2.05
CA PRO A 202 -7.85 -10.39 3.15
C PRO A 202 -7.91 -9.16 4.05
N VAL A 203 -7.87 -9.32 5.38
CA VAL A 203 -8.00 -8.21 6.33
C VAL A 203 -6.63 -7.76 6.81
N HIS A 204 -6.42 -6.43 6.83
CA HIS A 204 -5.25 -5.79 7.43
C HIS A 204 -5.60 -5.23 8.81
N THR A 205 -4.86 -5.61 9.85
CA THR A 205 -5.10 -5.18 11.25
C THR A 205 -3.91 -4.44 11.88
N GLY A 206 -2.88 -4.10 11.09
CA GLY A 206 -1.59 -3.66 11.60
C GLY A 206 -1.27 -2.16 11.48
N THR A 207 -2.18 -1.31 10.98
CA THR A 207 -1.93 0.14 10.84
C THR A 207 -2.77 0.93 11.82
N GLU A 208 -2.12 1.69 12.70
CA GLU A 208 -2.74 2.73 13.50
C GLU A 208 -2.92 4.01 12.65
N ILE A 209 -4.07 4.65 12.80
CA ILE A 209 -4.42 5.87 12.07
C ILE A 209 -4.59 6.99 13.09
N GLN A 210 -3.85 8.08 12.94
CA GLN A 210 -4.01 9.28 13.77
C GLN A 210 -4.24 10.50 12.89
N GLN A 211 -5.17 11.36 13.31
CA GLN A 211 -5.37 12.65 12.65
C GLN A 211 -4.24 13.62 13.01
N ALA A 212 -4.00 14.61 12.16
CA ALA A 212 -3.07 15.69 12.47
C ALA A 212 -3.51 16.44 13.75
N ASP A 213 -2.55 16.76 14.63
CA ASP A 213 -2.79 17.58 15.83
C ASP A 213 -3.42 18.94 15.49
N SER A 214 -3.03 19.49 14.33
CA SER A 214 -3.61 20.70 13.78
C SER A 214 -3.64 20.62 12.25
N ILE A 215 -4.82 20.86 11.67
CA ILE A 215 -5.02 20.89 10.22
C ILE A 215 -4.98 22.34 9.77
N VAL A 216 -3.85 22.74 9.18
CA VAL A 216 -3.61 24.12 8.73
C VAL A 216 -3.21 24.10 7.25
N ALA A 217 -3.76 25.03 6.48
CA ALA A 217 -3.36 25.27 5.10
C ALA A 217 -2.01 26.00 5.07
N ILE A 218 -1.02 25.39 4.42
CA ILE A 218 0.33 25.94 4.29
C ILE A 218 0.80 25.89 2.82
N PRO A 219 1.69 26.81 2.40
CA PRO A 219 2.39 26.67 1.13
C PRO A 219 3.25 25.41 1.10
N LEU A 220 3.14 24.63 0.03
CA LEU A 220 3.97 23.47 -0.26
C LEU A 220 4.94 23.76 -1.41
N PRO A 221 6.20 23.35 -1.32
CA PRO A 221 7.14 23.48 -2.44
C PRO A 221 6.78 22.47 -3.55
N ALA A 222 6.91 22.88 -4.82
CA ALA A 222 6.38 22.11 -5.96
C ALA A 222 7.03 20.73 -6.14
N ASN A 223 8.29 20.57 -5.75
CA ASN A 223 9.03 19.31 -5.76
C ASN A 223 8.52 18.28 -4.73
N ASN A 224 7.68 18.70 -3.78
CA ASN A 224 7.14 17.80 -2.76
C ASN A 224 5.77 17.21 -3.14
N ILE A 225 5.28 17.47 -4.35
CA ILE A 225 3.98 16.97 -4.80
C ILE A 225 4.21 15.90 -5.86
N PRO A 226 3.92 14.62 -5.54
CA PRO A 226 4.02 13.55 -6.53
C PRO A 226 2.94 13.72 -7.60
N SER A 227 3.11 13.03 -8.72
CA SER A 227 2.04 12.89 -9.70
C SER A 227 0.79 12.30 -9.03
N LEU A 228 -0.29 13.07 -9.00
CA LEU A 228 -1.53 12.70 -8.32
C LEU A 228 -2.21 11.54 -9.05
N GLN A 229 -2.07 10.33 -8.49
CA GLN A 229 -2.81 9.14 -8.89
C GLN A 229 -4.02 8.96 -8.01
N ASP A 230 -5.12 9.54 -8.47
CA ASP A 230 -6.41 9.48 -7.80
C ASP A 230 -7.53 9.35 -8.83
N PHE A 231 -8.64 8.75 -8.41
CA PHE A 231 -9.81 8.58 -9.24
C PHE A 231 -11.06 8.46 -8.39
N ILE A 232 -12.22 8.51 -9.05
CA ILE A 232 -13.51 8.21 -8.45
C ILE A 232 -14.08 6.95 -9.11
N PHE A 233 -14.74 6.09 -8.34
CA PHE A 233 -15.63 5.07 -8.88
C PHE A 233 -16.94 5.04 -8.09
N TRP A 234 -17.95 4.41 -8.66
CA TRP A 234 -19.26 4.24 -8.01
C TRP A 234 -19.38 2.84 -7.43
N GLN A 235 -19.86 2.77 -6.19
CA GLN A 235 -20.26 1.51 -5.56
C GLN A 235 -21.70 1.61 -5.05
N PRO A 236 -22.40 0.49 -4.84
CA PRO A 236 -23.66 0.49 -4.09
C PRO A 236 -23.48 1.10 -2.71
N ASP A 237 -24.44 1.92 -2.28
CA ASP A 237 -24.42 2.53 -0.95
C ASP A 237 -24.64 1.50 0.18
N ALA A 238 -24.54 1.95 1.43
CA ALA A 238 -24.70 1.09 2.61
C ALA A 238 -26.09 0.43 2.68
N ALA A 239 -27.14 1.07 2.16
CA ALA A 239 -28.49 0.52 2.10
C ALA A 239 -28.67 -0.49 0.95
N GLY A 240 -27.80 -0.45 -0.05
CA GLY A 240 -27.88 -1.24 -1.27
C GLY A 240 -29.00 -0.79 -2.21
N SER A 241 -29.67 0.32 -1.93
CA SER A 241 -30.78 0.87 -2.72
C SER A 241 -30.35 1.98 -3.67
N GLY A 242 -29.15 2.53 -3.48
CA GLY A 242 -28.55 3.56 -4.32
C GLY A 242 -27.07 3.30 -4.58
N VAL A 243 -26.38 4.37 -4.97
CA VAL A 243 -24.94 4.36 -5.25
C VAL A 243 -24.26 5.55 -4.59
N GLU A 244 -23.01 5.37 -4.20
CA GLU A 244 -22.16 6.42 -3.66
C GLU A 244 -20.83 6.51 -4.44
N PRO A 245 -20.30 7.72 -4.62
CA PRO A 245 -18.99 7.91 -5.24
C PRO A 245 -17.88 7.75 -4.20
N VAL A 246 -16.88 6.94 -4.52
CA VAL A 246 -15.70 6.70 -3.69
C VAL A 246 -14.50 7.35 -4.37
N TYR A 247 -13.80 8.22 -3.64
CA TYR A 247 -12.54 8.81 -4.06
C TYR A 247 -11.39 7.94 -3.56
N VAL A 248 -10.50 7.57 -4.48
CA VAL A 248 -9.39 6.64 -4.24
C VAL A 248 -8.09 7.35 -4.52
N MET A 249 -7.18 7.34 -3.55
CA MET A 249 -5.79 7.80 -3.66
C MET A 249 -4.86 6.61 -3.69
N LEU A 250 -3.86 6.62 -4.58
CA LEU A 250 -2.83 5.59 -4.64
C LEU A 250 -1.50 6.12 -4.07
N GLY A 251 -0.84 5.30 -3.26
CA GLY A 251 0.50 5.57 -2.73
C GLY A 251 1.61 5.41 -3.78
N ALA A 252 2.71 6.13 -3.63
CA ALA A 252 3.84 6.06 -4.55
C ALA A 252 4.72 4.82 -4.25
N TYR A 253 5.18 4.13 -5.30
CA TYR A 253 6.28 3.13 -5.24
C TYR A 253 7.37 3.46 -6.26
N GLY A 254 7.45 4.73 -6.69
CA GLY A 254 8.31 5.20 -7.77
C GLY A 254 7.89 4.76 -9.17
N GLU A 255 8.81 4.95 -10.14
CA GLU A 255 8.59 4.55 -11.53
C GLU A 255 8.54 3.03 -11.67
N SER A 256 7.75 2.52 -12.61
CA SER A 256 7.76 1.10 -12.96
C SER A 256 7.56 0.92 -14.47
N ASN A 257 8.15 -0.14 -15.02
CA ASN A 257 8.09 -0.46 -16.45
C ASN A 257 7.92 -1.97 -16.72
N ALA A 258 7.83 -2.79 -15.67
CA ALA A 258 7.68 -4.23 -15.73
C ALA A 258 6.78 -4.73 -14.59
N VAL A 259 6.21 -5.91 -14.79
CA VAL A 259 5.48 -6.66 -13.76
C VAL A 259 6.20 -7.98 -13.56
N GLY A 260 6.50 -8.31 -12.29
CA GLY A 260 7.12 -9.57 -11.93
C GLY A 260 6.24 -10.74 -12.30
N LYS A 261 6.83 -11.77 -12.93
CA LYS A 261 6.10 -12.95 -13.39
C LYS A 261 5.59 -13.78 -12.23
N TYR A 262 6.38 -13.91 -11.16
CA TYR A 262 6.05 -14.74 -10.00
C TYR A 262 5.47 -13.91 -8.85
N SER A 263 6.06 -12.74 -8.61
CA SER A 263 5.63 -11.81 -7.57
C SER A 263 4.37 -11.03 -7.92
N GLY A 264 4.05 -10.85 -9.21
CA GLY A 264 2.94 -9.99 -9.64
C GLY A 264 3.12 -8.51 -9.30
N ARG A 265 4.28 -8.12 -8.75
CA ARG A 265 4.59 -6.75 -8.32
C ARG A 265 5.05 -5.92 -9.50
N GLU A 266 4.62 -4.67 -9.55
CA GLU A 266 5.14 -3.68 -10.48
C GLU A 266 6.51 -3.18 -10.01
N TYR A 267 7.47 -3.08 -10.92
CA TYR A 267 8.82 -2.59 -10.64
C TYR A 267 9.49 -1.97 -11.89
N ASN A 268 10.60 -1.29 -11.70
CA ASN A 268 11.44 -0.75 -12.78
C ASN A 268 12.60 -1.70 -13.08
N ALA A 269 12.48 -2.47 -14.16
CA ALA A 269 13.51 -3.41 -14.63
C ALA A 269 14.84 -2.73 -15.00
N ASN A 270 14.86 -1.41 -15.19
CA ASN A 270 16.10 -0.66 -15.43
C ASN A 270 16.79 -0.22 -14.13
N LYS A 271 16.14 -0.38 -12.96
CA LYS A 271 16.65 0.05 -11.64
C LYS A 271 16.79 -1.13 -10.66
N ILE A 272 17.09 -2.32 -11.17
CA ILE A 272 17.23 -3.55 -10.34
C ILE A 272 18.68 -3.89 -9.93
N ALA A 273 19.64 -3.07 -10.36
CA ALA A 273 21.08 -3.20 -10.13
C ALA A 273 21.79 -4.40 -10.80
N LEU A 274 21.18 -5.58 -10.72
CA LEU A 274 21.71 -6.85 -11.22
C LEU A 274 20.66 -7.54 -12.10
N PRO A 275 21.04 -8.38 -13.08
CA PRO A 275 20.07 -9.16 -13.84
C PRO A 275 19.26 -10.07 -12.92
N ILE A 276 18.03 -10.40 -13.35
CA ILE A 276 17.23 -11.46 -12.71
C ILE A 276 17.76 -12.80 -13.19
N GLU A 277 18.04 -13.71 -12.26
CA GLU A 277 18.53 -15.06 -12.53
C GLU A 277 17.51 -16.12 -12.06
N TYR A 278 17.69 -17.38 -12.45
CA TYR A 278 16.83 -18.48 -11.98
C TYR A 278 17.51 -19.22 -10.83
N MET A 279 17.45 -18.64 -9.64
CA MET A 279 18.12 -19.13 -8.43
C MET A 279 17.24 -20.11 -7.63
N ASN A 280 17.87 -20.88 -6.74
CA ASN A 280 17.19 -21.88 -5.91
C ASN A 280 17.70 -21.88 -4.48
N TRP A 281 16.80 -21.73 -3.51
CA TRP A 281 17.11 -21.69 -2.08
C TRP A 281 17.36 -23.07 -1.47
N ARG A 282 16.91 -24.17 -2.10
CA ARG A 282 16.86 -25.50 -1.47
C ARG A 282 18.22 -26.01 -1.01
N GLY A 283 19.27 -25.69 -1.76
CA GLY A 283 20.67 -26.05 -1.47
C GLY A 283 21.36 -25.11 -0.48
N ALA A 284 20.71 -24.06 0.01
CA ALA A 284 21.33 -23.09 0.89
C ALA A 284 21.74 -23.73 2.23
N ILE A 285 22.99 -23.47 2.61
CA ILE A 285 23.55 -23.82 3.91
C ILE A 285 23.58 -22.53 4.74
N ILE A 286 22.76 -22.49 5.79
CA ILE A 286 22.69 -21.36 6.71
C ILE A 286 23.90 -21.45 7.63
N ASN A 287 24.78 -20.45 7.56
CA ASN A 287 25.98 -20.37 8.37
C ASN A 287 26.12 -18.98 9.00
N ARG A 288 27.02 -18.84 9.97
CA ARG A 288 27.19 -17.60 10.74
C ARG A 288 27.45 -16.37 9.84
N ALA A 289 28.31 -16.49 8.84
CA ALA A 289 28.67 -15.38 7.96
C ALA A 289 27.47 -14.87 7.16
N GLY A 290 26.63 -15.77 6.62
CA GLY A 290 25.42 -15.35 5.94
C GLY A 290 24.36 -14.80 6.89
N VAL A 291 24.26 -15.33 8.11
CA VAL A 291 23.36 -14.75 9.14
C VAL A 291 23.77 -13.32 9.49
N ASP A 292 25.07 -13.03 9.54
CA ASP A 292 25.57 -11.67 9.75
C ASP A 292 25.22 -10.73 8.58
N LEU A 293 25.21 -11.23 7.33
CA LEU A 293 24.71 -10.48 6.17
C LEU A 293 23.20 -10.22 6.23
N VAL A 294 22.42 -11.22 6.62
CA VAL A 294 20.96 -11.07 6.82
C VAL A 294 20.68 -9.99 7.86
N LYS A 295 21.38 -10.00 8.99
CA LYS A 295 21.25 -8.96 10.03
C LYS A 295 21.61 -7.57 9.51
N LEU A 296 22.67 -7.48 8.71
CA LEU A 296 23.13 -6.22 8.13
C LEU A 296 22.12 -5.63 7.12
N HIS A 297 21.49 -6.49 6.33
CA HIS A 297 20.46 -6.04 5.38
C HIS A 297 19.16 -5.66 6.10
N THR A 298 18.68 -6.52 7.00
CA THR A 298 17.43 -6.29 7.73
C THR A 298 17.49 -5.08 8.67
N SER A 299 18.66 -4.72 9.20
CA SER A 299 18.82 -3.54 10.07
C SER A 299 18.51 -2.21 9.36
N ARG A 300 18.60 -2.16 8.02
CA ARG A 300 18.19 -1.01 7.20
C ARG A 300 16.74 -0.61 7.45
N PHE A 301 15.89 -1.57 7.76
CA PHE A 301 14.43 -1.40 7.89
C PHE A 301 13.98 -1.23 9.35
N GLY A 302 14.93 -0.97 10.26
CA GLY A 302 14.68 -0.88 11.69
C GLY A 302 14.41 -2.23 12.36
N ASN A 303 14.06 -2.20 13.65
CA ASN A 303 13.90 -3.42 14.44
C ASN A 303 12.45 -3.93 14.38
N THR A 304 12.12 -4.74 13.37
CA THR A 304 10.83 -5.44 13.26
C THR A 304 10.88 -6.81 13.98
N PRO A 305 9.87 -7.21 14.76
CA PRO A 305 9.76 -8.52 15.40
C PRO A 305 9.85 -9.67 14.42
N GLU A 306 9.28 -9.53 13.22
CA GLU A 306 9.26 -10.63 12.27
C GLU A 306 10.68 -10.94 11.79
N ASN A 307 11.46 -9.92 11.44
CA ASN A 307 12.89 -10.08 11.15
C ASN A 307 13.64 -10.61 12.38
N LYS A 308 13.30 -10.14 13.59
CA LYS A 308 13.93 -10.63 14.82
C LYS A 308 13.71 -12.13 15.02
N VAL A 309 12.47 -12.62 14.88
CA VAL A 309 12.13 -14.04 14.98
C VAL A 309 12.85 -14.85 13.90
N MET A 310 12.88 -14.36 12.66
CA MET A 310 13.59 -15.03 11.57
C MET A 310 15.10 -15.08 11.83
N VAL A 311 15.72 -13.97 12.23
CA VAL A 311 17.15 -13.90 12.55
C VAL A 311 17.50 -14.85 13.72
N GLU A 312 16.70 -14.86 14.80
CA GLU A 312 16.91 -15.77 15.93
C GLU A 312 16.80 -17.25 15.51
N ARG A 313 15.87 -17.59 14.61
CA ARG A 313 15.80 -18.93 14.01
C ARG A 313 17.06 -19.25 13.20
N LEU A 314 17.49 -18.34 12.33
CA LEU A 314 18.68 -18.53 11.51
C LEU A 314 19.95 -18.72 12.36
N GLU A 315 20.08 -18.01 13.48
CA GLU A 315 21.16 -18.21 14.43
C GLU A 315 21.16 -19.62 15.03
N LYS A 316 20.01 -20.11 15.50
CA LYS A 316 19.87 -21.47 16.04
C LYS A 316 20.22 -22.52 14.97
N ILE A 317 19.77 -22.31 13.74
CA ILE A 317 20.09 -23.18 12.60
C ILE A 317 21.60 -23.19 12.34
N SER A 318 22.25 -22.03 12.34
CA SER A 318 23.70 -21.93 12.11
C SER A 318 24.55 -22.63 13.19
N LYS A 319 23.99 -22.86 14.38
CA LYS A 319 24.59 -23.60 15.50
C LYS A 319 24.23 -25.09 15.51
N GLY A 320 23.36 -25.55 14.61
CA GLY A 320 22.84 -26.92 14.60
C GLY A 320 21.78 -27.21 15.68
N GLU A 321 21.27 -26.18 16.36
CA GLU A 321 20.25 -26.29 17.42
C GLU A 321 18.83 -26.45 16.84
N LEU A 322 18.65 -26.10 15.56
CA LEU A 322 17.37 -26.15 14.87
C LEU A 322 17.57 -26.62 13.43
N GLN A 323 16.67 -27.47 12.94
CA GLN A 323 16.67 -27.89 11.54
C GLN A 323 16.09 -26.77 10.65
N ALA A 324 16.78 -26.46 9.57
CA ALA A 324 16.32 -25.48 8.58
C ALA A 324 15.06 -25.99 7.84
N THR A 325 14.07 -25.11 7.72
CA THR A 325 12.89 -25.28 6.86
C THR A 325 13.08 -24.53 5.54
N ASP A 326 12.18 -24.78 4.59
CA ASP A 326 12.17 -24.05 3.31
C ASP A 326 11.90 -22.55 3.49
N THR A 327 11.13 -22.14 4.50
CA THR A 327 10.89 -20.73 4.79
C THR A 327 12.17 -20.03 5.30
N ASP A 328 12.96 -20.69 6.17
CA ASP A 328 14.24 -20.12 6.63
C ASP A 328 15.22 -19.95 5.47
N LYS A 329 15.29 -20.96 4.60
CA LYS A 329 16.17 -20.94 3.44
C LYS A 329 15.78 -19.83 2.48
N ARG A 330 14.48 -19.69 2.17
CA ARG A 330 13.96 -18.61 1.31
C ARG A 330 14.30 -17.24 1.89
N PHE A 331 13.98 -16.99 3.16
CA PHE A 331 14.33 -15.75 3.85
C PHE A 331 15.83 -15.47 3.77
N TYR A 332 16.65 -16.42 4.22
CA TYR A 332 18.11 -16.29 4.22
C TYR A 332 18.69 -15.95 2.85
N THR A 333 18.27 -16.67 1.80
CA THR A 333 18.79 -16.42 0.44
C THR A 333 18.23 -15.15 -0.18
N HIS A 334 16.98 -14.80 0.13
CA HIS A 334 16.33 -13.57 -0.32
C HIS A 334 17.04 -12.34 0.25
N GLU A 335 17.17 -12.24 1.58
CA GLU A 335 17.78 -11.06 2.23
C GLU A 335 19.23 -10.83 1.77
N ILE A 336 20.01 -11.89 1.59
CA ILE A 336 21.40 -11.79 1.10
C ILE A 336 21.43 -11.30 -0.36
N ARG A 337 20.55 -11.84 -1.21
CA ARG A 337 20.51 -11.44 -2.63
C ARG A 337 20.01 -10.01 -2.81
N GLU A 338 19.06 -9.58 -1.99
CA GLU A 338 18.58 -8.20 -2.00
C GLU A 338 19.70 -7.25 -1.56
N LEU A 339 20.48 -7.60 -0.52
CA LEU A 339 21.67 -6.84 -0.09
C LEU A 339 22.71 -6.67 -1.21
N GLU A 340 22.98 -7.72 -1.99
CA GLU A 340 23.89 -7.65 -3.13
C GLU A 340 23.43 -6.62 -4.16
N ARG A 341 22.12 -6.54 -4.43
CA ARG A 341 21.55 -5.56 -5.35
C ARG A 341 21.70 -4.13 -4.79
N TYR A 342 21.49 -3.93 -3.49
CA TYR A 342 21.71 -2.63 -2.86
C TYR A 342 23.17 -2.18 -3.00
N ARG A 343 24.12 -3.08 -2.73
CA ARG A 343 25.55 -2.81 -2.90
C ARG A 343 25.91 -2.51 -4.36
N ALA A 344 25.29 -3.19 -5.32
CA ALA A 344 25.49 -2.95 -6.75
C ALA A 344 24.97 -1.57 -7.20
N LEU A 345 23.98 -0.98 -6.50
CA LEU A 345 23.58 0.43 -6.70
C LEU A 345 24.50 1.44 -5.99
N GLY A 346 25.50 0.98 -5.24
CA GLY A 346 26.37 1.84 -4.43
C GLY A 346 25.69 2.38 -3.18
N ILE A 347 24.58 1.77 -2.74
CA ILE A 347 23.88 2.17 -1.51
C ILE A 347 24.64 1.56 -0.32
N PRO A 348 25.07 2.38 0.66
CA PRO A 348 25.76 1.87 1.84
C PRO A 348 24.92 0.86 2.64
N ASP A 349 25.61 -0.09 3.27
CA ASP A 349 24.96 -1.07 4.14
C ASP A 349 24.24 -0.37 5.31
N GLY A 350 23.04 -0.84 5.66
CA GLY A 350 22.21 -0.27 6.72
C GLY A 350 21.53 1.07 6.38
N VAL A 351 21.78 1.66 5.20
CA VAL A 351 21.15 2.94 4.79
C VAL A 351 19.92 2.68 3.93
N SER A 352 18.77 3.21 4.34
CA SER A 352 17.55 3.22 3.52
C SER A 352 17.49 4.51 2.69
N PRO A 353 17.39 4.44 1.35
CA PRO A 353 17.21 5.64 0.53
C PRO A 353 15.91 6.39 0.85
N ASP A 354 15.97 7.71 0.87
CA ASP A 354 14.79 8.58 0.98
C ASP A 354 14.16 8.80 -0.40
N ASP A 355 13.58 7.74 -0.96
CA ASP A 355 12.98 7.71 -2.30
C ASP A 355 11.53 7.20 -2.30
N ASN A 356 10.86 7.28 -1.13
CA ASN A 356 9.52 6.75 -0.91
C ASN A 356 9.40 5.24 -1.26
N GLY A 357 10.46 4.47 -1.03
CA GLY A 357 10.47 3.02 -1.19
C GLY A 357 10.60 2.54 -2.63
N GLU A 358 10.95 3.41 -3.59
CA GLU A 358 11.18 3.03 -4.99
C GLU A 358 12.32 2.01 -5.11
N THR A 359 13.48 2.31 -4.52
CA THR A 359 14.64 1.40 -4.57
C THR A 359 14.27 0.07 -3.94
N TRP A 360 13.67 0.09 -2.75
CA TRP A 360 13.25 -1.15 -2.10
C TRP A 360 12.30 -1.94 -3.01
N ASN A 361 11.25 -1.31 -3.53
CA ASN A 361 10.28 -2.00 -4.37
C ASN A 361 10.94 -2.66 -5.59
N ASN A 362 11.88 -1.97 -6.23
CA ASN A 362 12.59 -2.49 -7.40
C ASN A 362 13.51 -3.65 -7.05
N LEU A 363 14.33 -3.52 -6.01
CA LEU A 363 15.30 -4.54 -5.61
C LEU A 363 14.63 -5.76 -4.97
N HIS A 364 13.64 -5.52 -4.11
CA HIS A 364 12.85 -6.57 -3.48
C HIS A 364 12.10 -7.38 -4.54
N THR A 365 11.41 -6.71 -5.46
CA THR A 365 10.67 -7.39 -6.54
C THR A 365 11.62 -8.23 -7.41
N ALA A 366 12.76 -7.67 -7.82
CA ALA A 366 13.74 -8.41 -8.61
C ALA A 366 14.30 -9.65 -7.86
N THR A 367 14.45 -9.55 -6.54
CA THR A 367 14.90 -10.67 -5.71
C THR A 367 13.83 -11.75 -5.53
N LEU A 368 12.55 -11.37 -5.42
CA LEU A 368 11.46 -12.35 -5.47
C LEU A 368 11.46 -13.12 -6.79
N GLU A 369 11.70 -12.42 -7.91
CA GLU A 369 11.80 -13.07 -9.23
C GLU A 369 13.02 -13.99 -9.33
N ASP A 370 14.17 -13.63 -8.72
CA ASP A 370 15.37 -14.49 -8.66
C ASP A 370 15.04 -15.89 -8.11
N TYR A 371 14.13 -15.95 -7.14
CA TYR A 371 13.73 -17.19 -6.48
C TYR A 371 12.32 -17.66 -6.86
N GLN A 372 11.69 -17.08 -7.89
CA GLN A 372 10.35 -17.44 -8.34
C GLN A 372 9.30 -17.42 -7.21
N LEU A 373 9.48 -16.48 -6.28
CA LEU A 373 8.60 -16.28 -5.13
C LEU A 373 7.47 -15.33 -5.51
N SER A 374 6.32 -15.57 -4.89
CA SER A 374 5.23 -14.62 -4.90
C SER A 374 5.50 -13.53 -3.84
N SER A 375 4.76 -12.43 -3.89
CA SER A 375 4.75 -11.40 -2.84
C SER A 375 3.98 -11.81 -1.57
N ASP A 376 3.57 -13.07 -1.43
CA ASP A 376 2.96 -13.56 -0.21
C ASP A 376 4.04 -13.65 0.87
N ILE A 377 3.90 -12.83 1.90
CA ILE A 377 4.88 -12.72 2.99
C ILE A 377 5.07 -14.04 3.75
N SER A 378 4.09 -14.96 3.71
CA SER A 378 4.22 -16.29 4.33
C SER A 378 5.23 -17.20 3.63
N GLN A 379 5.70 -16.82 2.43
CA GLN A 379 6.80 -17.51 1.77
C GLN A 379 8.17 -17.16 2.36
N LEU A 380 8.30 -15.97 2.97
CA LEU A 380 9.54 -15.47 3.58
C LEU A 380 9.51 -15.54 5.11
N TYR A 381 8.34 -15.43 5.74
CA TYR A 381 8.22 -15.43 7.20
C TYR A 381 7.51 -16.68 7.72
N THR A 382 7.99 -17.25 8.83
CA THR A 382 7.27 -18.34 9.50
C THR A 382 5.98 -17.84 10.14
N PRO A 383 5.00 -18.72 10.43
CA PRO A 383 3.79 -18.32 11.14
C PRO A 383 4.06 -17.62 12.48
N GLU A 384 5.11 -18.05 13.21
CA GLU A 384 5.52 -17.42 14.46
C GLU A 384 6.05 -15.99 14.23
N ALA A 385 6.85 -15.80 13.17
CA ALA A 385 7.31 -14.48 12.78
C ALA A 385 6.10 -13.60 12.42
N LEU A 386 5.22 -14.05 11.53
CA LEU A 386 4.01 -13.29 11.16
C LEU A 386 3.13 -12.92 12.36
N LYS A 387 2.97 -13.83 13.33
CA LYS A 387 2.20 -13.56 14.56
C LYS A 387 2.86 -12.48 15.41
N SER A 388 4.19 -12.45 15.47
CA SER A 388 4.95 -11.45 16.24
C SER A 388 4.78 -10.02 15.70
N GLY A 389 4.36 -9.85 14.45
CA GLY A 389 4.00 -8.54 13.89
C GLY A 389 2.60 -8.04 14.26
N ILE A 390 1.75 -8.92 14.79
CA ILE A 390 0.35 -8.65 15.13
C ILE A 390 0.20 -8.36 16.64
N GLU A 391 1.06 -8.94 17.48
CA GLU A 391 1.14 -8.73 18.95
C GLU A 391 1.92 -7.46 19.31
#